data_AF-A0A399G816-F1
#
_entry.id   AF-A0A399G816-F1
#
_cell.length_a   1.000
_cell.length_b   1.000
_cell.length_c   1.000
_cell.angle_alpha   90.00
_cell.angle_beta   90.00
_cell.angle_gamma   90.00
#
_symmetry.space_group_name_H-M   'P 1'
#
loop_
_entity.id
_entity.type
_entity.pdbx_description
1 polymer ?
#
loop_
_entity_poly.entity_id
_entity_poly.type
_entity_poly.pdbx_seq_one_letter_code
_entity_poly.pdbx_strand_id
1 'polypeptide(L)' 'MPQPGSHKYDTERARRRKRLENEGTANDQGAGEQANRELREEGREPRLRTERGLGPKGERGSSR' A
#
# COMPACT_ATOMS: atom_id res chain seq x y z
N MET A 1 -2.78 -3.41 -1.82
CA MET A 1 -2.38 -2.01 -2.00
C MET A 1 -2.05 -1.75 -3.45
N PRO A 2 -2.39 -0.56 -3.96
CA PRO A 2 -1.94 -0.12 -5.27
C PRO A 2 -0.41 -0.04 -5.29
N GLN A 3 0.20 -0.21 -6.47
CA GLN A 3 1.65 -0.16 -6.60
C GLN A 3 2.13 1.28 -6.79
N PRO A 4 3.25 1.69 -6.18
CA PRO A 4 3.86 2.99 -6.43
C PRO A 4 4.01 3.24 -7.94
N GLY A 5 3.59 4.43 -8.41
CA GLY A 5 3.62 4.80 -9.83
C GLY A 5 2.40 4.35 -10.65
N SER A 6 1.41 3.69 -10.04
CA SER A 6 0.12 3.42 -10.69
C SER A 6 -0.89 4.55 -10.46
N HIS A 7 -1.79 4.81 -11.42
CA HIS A 7 -2.85 5.82 -11.24
C HIS A 7 -3.71 5.59 -9.98
N LYS A 8 -3.94 4.31 -9.64
CA LYS A 8 -4.66 3.93 -8.41
C LYS A 8 -3.87 4.33 -7.16
N TYR A 9 -2.56 4.26 -7.19
CA TYR A 9 -1.69 4.69 -6.09
C TYR A 9 -1.77 6.19 -5.87
N ASP A 10 -1.72 6.97 -6.95
CA ASP A 10 -1.80 8.43 -6.87
C ASP A 10 -3.18 8.87 -6.34
N THR A 11 -4.24 8.21 -6.77
CA THR A 11 -5.61 8.45 -6.27
C THR A 11 -5.72 8.18 -4.78
N GLU A 12 -5.23 7.01 -4.32
CA GLU A 12 -5.28 6.65 -2.91
C GLU A 12 -4.40 7.58 -2.06
N ARG A 13 -3.22 7.96 -2.56
CA ARG A 13 -2.35 8.95 -1.91
C ARG A 13 -3.04 10.30 -1.75
N ALA A 14 -3.73 10.80 -2.78
CA ALA A 14 -4.45 12.07 -2.73
C ALA A 14 -5.62 12.04 -1.73
N ARG A 15 -6.37 10.92 -1.68
CA ARG A 15 -7.46 10.72 -0.71
C ARG A 15 -6.95 10.74 0.73
N ARG A 16 -5.83 10.04 0.99
CA ARG A 16 -5.23 9.96 2.32
C ARG A 16 -4.65 11.31 2.76
N ARG A 17 -4.00 12.03 1.85
CA ARG A 17 -3.55 13.40 2.09
C ARG A 17 -4.69 14.30 2.55
N LYS A 18 -5.80 14.33 1.79
CA LYS A 18 -6.97 15.14 2.12
C LYS A 18 -7.58 14.77 3.48
N ARG A 19 -7.53 13.48 3.84
CA ARG A 19 -8.00 13.02 5.16
C ARG A 19 -7.12 13.58 6.28
N LEU A 20 -5.79 13.48 6.15
CA LEU A 20 -4.82 13.99 7.13
C LEU A 20 -4.89 15.51 7.29
N GLU A 21 -5.11 16.24 6.19
CA GLU A 21 -5.36 17.68 6.19
C GLU A 21 -6.65 18.01 6.97
N ASN A 22 -7.75 17.30 6.70
CA ASN A 22 -9.02 17.49 7.40
C ASN A 22 -8.96 17.15 8.89
N GLU A 23 -8.14 16.16 9.27
CA GLU A 23 -7.91 15.76 10.66
C GLU A 23 -6.98 16.72 11.41
N GLY A 24 -6.44 17.74 10.73
CA GLY A 24 -5.48 18.68 11.31
C GLY A 24 -4.15 18.02 11.74
N THR A 25 -3.87 16.82 11.22
CA THR A 25 -2.74 15.99 11.64
C THR A 25 -1.40 16.51 11.10
N ALA A 26 -1.42 17.18 9.94
CA ALA A 26 -0.23 17.78 9.34
C ALA A 26 -0.57 18.97 8.43
N ASN A 27 0.41 19.86 8.19
CA ASN A 27 0.32 20.88 7.14
C ASN A 27 0.29 20.23 5.74
N ASP A 28 -0.11 20.97 4.71
CA ASP A 28 -0.32 20.48 3.33
C ASP A 28 0.85 19.62 2.80
N GLN A 29 2.10 20.05 3.06
CA GLN A 29 3.29 19.30 2.66
C GLN A 29 3.52 18.04 3.50
N GLY A 30 3.41 18.14 4.82
CA GLY A 30 3.57 17.01 5.74
C GLY A 30 2.51 15.93 5.53
N ALA A 31 1.26 16.33 5.26
CA ALA A 31 0.17 15.41 4.95
C ALA A 31 0.46 14.61 3.67
N GLY A 32 1.07 15.24 2.66
CA GLY A 32 1.44 14.58 1.40
C GLY A 32 2.57 13.57 1.54
N GLU A 33 3.54 13.82 2.43
CA GLU A 33 4.63 12.90 2.74
C GLU A 33 4.16 11.74 3.61
N GLN A 34 3.34 12.02 4.63
CA GLN A 34 2.79 11.01 5.52
C GLN A 34 1.85 10.06 4.79
N ALA A 35 0.95 10.57 3.94
CA ALA A 35 0.10 9.76 3.07
C ALA A 35 0.91 8.80 2.17
N ASN A 36 2.04 9.27 1.63
CA ASN A 36 2.94 8.44 0.81
C ASN A 36 3.61 7.35 1.66
N ARG A 37 4.09 7.71 2.85
CA ARG A 37 4.75 6.77 3.78
C ARG A 37 3.80 5.65 4.20
N GLU A 38 2.59 6.01 4.65
CA GLU A 38 1.56 5.04 5.03
C GLU A 38 1.22 4.09 3.87
N LEU A 39 1.03 4.60 2.65
CA LEU A 39 0.73 3.75 1.49
C LEU A 39 1.87 2.81 1.12
N ARG A 40 3.13 3.23 1.30
CA ARG A 40 4.30 2.39 1.04
C ARG A 40 4.46 1.30 2.09
N GLU A 41 4.25 1.64 3.36
CA GLU A 41 4.31 0.69 4.46
C GLU A 41 3.20 -0.35 4.34
N GLU A 42 1.98 0.07 4.03
CA GLU A 42 0.85 -0.82 3.78
C GLU A 42 1.05 -1.66 2.49
N GLY A 43 1.80 -1.12 1.53
CA GLY A 43 2.14 -1.78 0.27
C GLY A 43 3.38 -2.67 0.30
N ARG A 44 4.10 -2.74 1.42
CA ARG A 44 5.33 -3.53 1.56
C ARG A 44 5.09 -5.02 1.62
N GLU A 45 3.86 -5.49 1.80
CA GLU A 45 3.60 -6.92 1.68
C GLU A 45 3.87 -7.38 0.24
N PRO A 46 4.82 -8.32 0.05
CA PRO A 46 5.10 -8.88 -1.28
C PRO A 46 3.87 -9.69 -1.72
N ARG A 47 3.01 -9.04 -2.51
CA ARG A 47 1.90 -9.74 -3.16
C ARG A 47 2.43 -10.56 -4.32
N LEU A 48 2.42 -11.87 -4.14
CA LEU A 48 2.70 -12.82 -5.20
C LEU A 48 1.68 -12.64 -6.31
N ARG A 49 2.12 -12.16 -7.47
CA ARG A 49 1.26 -11.97 -8.66
C ARG A 49 0.82 -13.29 -9.29
N THR A 50 1.56 -14.37 -9.02
CA THR A 50 1.30 -15.71 -9.52
C THR A 50 1.66 -16.74 -8.46
N GLU A 51 1.12 -17.95 -8.61
CA GLU A 51 1.43 -19.09 -7.76
C GLU A 51 2.91 -19.50 -7.77
N ARG A 52 3.72 -19.00 -8.72
CA ARG A 52 5.12 -19.39 -8.87
C ARG A 52 5.99 -19.00 -7.67
N GLY A 53 5.66 -17.92 -6.96
CA GLY A 53 6.44 -17.48 -5.80
C GLY A 53 5.99 -18.05 -4.46
N LEU A 54 5.02 -18.98 -4.44
CA LEU A 54 4.52 -19.64 -3.22
C LEU A 54 5.44 -20.77 -2.71
N GLY A 55 6.64 -20.94 -3.26
CA GLY A 55 7.52 -22.09 -2.93
C GLY A 55 7.05 -23.42 -3.54
N PRO A 56 7.70 -24.55 -3.21
CA PRO A 56 7.38 -25.87 -3.74
C PRO A 56 5.91 -26.24 -3.48
N LYS A 57 5.22 -26.84 -4.47
CA LYS A 57 3.78 -27.17 -4.33
C LYS A 57 3.46 -28.03 -3.09
N GLY A 58 4.37 -28.91 -2.68
CA GLY A 58 4.19 -29.81 -1.53
C GLY A 58 4.34 -29.17 -0.15
N GLU A 59 4.96 -27.98 -0.06
CA GLU A 59 5.17 -27.24 1.20
C GLU A 59 4.11 -26.14 1.41
N ARG A 60 3.27 -25.90 0.40
CA ARG A 60 2.12 -25.00 0.50
C ARG A 60 1.08 -25.71 1.35
N GLY A 61 0.98 -25.34 2.63
CA GLY A 61 0.12 -25.98 3.62
C GLY A 61 -1.25 -26.34 3.04
N SER A 62 -1.47 -27.64 2.83
CA SER A 62 -2.79 -28.18 2.53
C SER A 62 -3.52 -28.33 3.86
N SER A 63 -4.05 -27.22 4.40
CA SER A 63 -5.07 -27.34 5.44
C SER A 63 -6.37 -27.77 4.75
N ARG A 64 -6.75 -29.05 4.95
CA ARG A 64 -8.15 -29.46 4.84
C ARG A 64 -8.95 -28.80 5.95
#